data_AF-A0A0F8YE71-F1
#
_entry.id   AF-A0A0F8YE71-F1
#
_cell.length_a   1.000
_cell.length_b   1.000
_cell.length_c   1.000
_cell.angle_alpha   90.00
_cell.angle_beta   90.00
_cell.angle_gamma   90.00
#
_symmetry.space_group_name_H-M   'P 1'
#
loop_
_entity.id
_entity.type
_entity.pdbx_description
1 polymer ?
#
loop_
_entity_poly.entity_id
_entity_poly.type
_entity_poly.pdbx_seq_one_letter_code
_entity_poly.pdbx_strand_id
1 'polypeptide(L)' 'MFIKSIVGYFVGESSKKRQMGLIAAFLFSFLYWQDVITLELFEAIMPFVVVWTGAAFSARLTKLQKAVVKAKK' A
#
# COMPACT_ATOMS: atom_id res chain seq x y z
N MET A 1 -0.40 25.54 -10.11
CA MET A 1 -0.02 25.33 -8.68
C MET A 1 -0.90 24.30 -7.95
N PHE A 2 -2.15 24.05 -8.38
CA PHE A 2 -3.10 23.11 -7.75
C PHE A 2 -2.74 21.61 -7.85
N ILE A 3 -2.10 21.17 -8.94
CA ILE A 3 -1.79 19.74 -9.17
C ILE A 3 -0.78 19.21 -8.13
N LYS A 4 0.17 20.04 -7.70
CA LYS A 4 1.16 19.65 -6.67
C LYS A 4 0.53 19.42 -5.29
N SER A 5 -0.59 20.07 -4.97
CA SER A 5 -1.29 19.92 -3.69
C SER A 5 -2.07 18.61 -3.61
N ILE A 6 -2.75 18.21 -4.69
CA ILE A 6 -3.48 16.94 -4.76
C ILE A 6 -2.49 15.77 -4.67
N VAL A 7 -1.38 15.81 -5.42
CA VAL A 7 -0.33 14.79 -5.33
C VAL A 7 0.27 14.78 -3.92
N GLY A 8 0.49 15.93 -3.28
CA GLY A 8 0.94 16.03 -1.89
C GLY A 8 0.01 15.35 -0.87
N TYR A 9 -1.31 15.48 -1.02
CA TYR A 9 -2.28 14.73 -0.22
C TYR A 9 -2.24 13.22 -0.48
N PHE A 10 -1.92 12.81 -1.71
CA PHE A 10 -1.77 11.41 -2.05
C PHE A 10 -0.41 10.81 -1.60
N VAL A 11 0.62 11.64 -1.41
CA VAL A 11 2.00 11.22 -1.17
C VAL A 11 2.45 11.41 0.30
N GLY A 12 1.84 12.36 1.03
CA GLY A 12 2.46 13.02 2.18
C GLY A 12 2.83 12.22 3.43
N GLU A 13 2.18 11.08 3.75
CA GLU A 13 2.53 10.37 5.00
C GLU A 13 2.10 8.91 5.05
N SER A 14 0.97 8.58 4.41
CA SER A 14 0.48 7.20 4.24
C SER A 14 0.97 6.53 2.96
N SER A 15 1.69 7.25 2.09
CA SER A 15 2.11 6.71 0.79
C SER A 15 3.26 5.74 0.92
N LYS A 16 4.28 6.04 1.73
CA LYS A 16 5.47 5.19 1.89
C LYS A 16 5.10 3.78 2.36
N LYS A 17 4.25 3.63 3.39
CA LYS A 17 3.86 2.30 3.92
C LYS A 17 3.11 1.44 2.88
N ARG A 18 2.26 2.05 2.05
CA ARG A 18 1.53 1.37 0.97
C ARG A 18 2.42 1.07 -0.23
N GLN A 19 3.29 2.01 -0.61
CA GLN A 19 4.31 1.79 -1.64
C GLN A 19 5.24 0.66 -1.22
N MET A 20 5.69 0.61 0.04
CA MET A 20 6.51 -0.49 0.53
C MET A 20 5.78 -1.84 0.49
N GLY A 21 4.50 -1.90 0.88
CA GLY A 21 3.71 -3.14 0.77
C GLY A 21 3.53 -3.60 -0.68
N LEU A 22 3.24 -2.68 -1.60
CA LEU A 22 3.13 -2.98 -3.02
C LEU A 22 4.47 -3.38 -3.66
N ILE A 23 5.55 -2.69 -3.31
CA ILE A 23 6.91 -3.02 -3.78
C ILE A 23 7.34 -4.38 -3.25
N ALA A 24 7.08 -4.68 -1.98
CA ALA A 24 7.38 -5.98 -1.39
C ALA A 24 6.58 -7.10 -2.09
N ALA A 25 5.28 -6.90 -2.31
CA ALA A 25 4.45 -7.87 -3.02
C ALA A 25 4.97 -8.14 -4.44
N PHE A 26 5.37 -7.08 -5.15
CA PHE A 26 5.94 -7.19 -6.49
C PHE A 26 7.30 -7.90 -6.49
N LEU A 27 8.19 -7.55 -5.56
CA LEU A 27 9.51 -8.17 -5.43
C LEU A 27 9.42 -9.65 -5.07
N PHE A 28 8.60 -10.03 -4.09
CA PHE A 28 8.44 -11.44 -3.73
C PHE A 28 7.78 -12.24 -4.85
N SER A 29 6.81 -11.66 -5.57
CA SER A 29 6.21 -12.32 -6.74
C SER A 29 7.23 -12.50 -7.87
N PHE A 30 8.08 -11.50 -8.09
CA PHE A 30 9.14 -11.56 -9.10
C PHE A 30 10.25 -12.56 -8.73
N LEU A 31 10.67 -12.58 -7.46
CA LEU A 31 11.65 -13.53 -6.95
C LEU A 31 11.15 -14.97 -7.01
N TYR A 32 9.86 -15.20 -6.75
CA TYR A 32 9.25 -16.51 -6.92
C TYR A 32 9.21 -16.91 -8.39
N TRP A 33 8.86 -15.98 -9.28
CA TRP A 33 8.84 -16.25 -10.72
C TRP A 33 10.22 -16.56 -11.32
N GLN A 34 11.29 -16.05 -10.72
CA GLN A 34 12.68 -16.35 -11.11
C GLN A 34 13.25 -17.60 -10.41
N ASP A 35 12.42 -18.38 -9.70
CA ASP A 35 12.84 -19.55 -8.89
C ASP A 35 13.92 -19.22 -7.83
N VAL A 36 14.03 -17.95 -7.42
CA VAL A 36 15.01 -17.52 -6.40
C VAL A 36 14.53 -17.84 -4.99
N ILE A 37 13.21 -17.92 -4.79
CA ILE A 37 12.58 -18.28 -3.51
C ILE A 37 11.66 -19.46 -3.69
N THR A 38 11.65 -20.37 -2.70
CA THR A 38 10.78 -21.53 -2.68
C THR A 38 9.31 -21.14 -2.45
N LEU A 39 8.39 -21.98 -2.92
CA LEU A 39 6.95 -21.80 -2.73
C LEU A 39 6.59 -21.63 -1.24
N GLU A 40 7.19 -22.43 -0.36
CA GLU A 40 6.96 -22.35 1.10
C GLU A 40 7.32 -20.98 1.67
N LEU A 41 8.43 -20.40 1.22
CA LEU A 41 8.88 -19.08 1.67
C LEU A 41 7.96 -17.97 1.13
N PHE A 42 7.50 -18.12 -0.11
CA PHE A 42 6.55 -17.20 -0.72
C PHE A 42 5.18 -17.24 0.00
N GLU A 43 4.64 -18.43 0.26
CA GLU A 43 3.38 -18.63 0.98
C GLU A 43 3.45 -18.17 2.44
N ALA A 44 4.62 -18.28 3.08
CA ALA A 44 4.81 -17.77 4.44
C ALA A 44 4.85 -16.23 4.48
N ILE A 45 5.50 -15.57 3.52
CA ILE A 45 5.76 -14.12 3.57
C ILE A 45 4.61 -13.29 2.96
N MET A 46 4.01 -13.75 1.87
CA MET A 46 2.99 -13.01 1.14
C MET A 46 1.76 -12.63 1.97
N PRO A 47 1.24 -13.47 2.88
CA PRO A 47 0.13 -13.10 3.76
C PRO A 47 0.45 -11.87 4.62
N PHE A 48 1.66 -11.79 5.18
CA PHE A 48 2.09 -10.64 5.97
C PHE A 48 2.16 -9.38 5.11
N VAL A 49 2.68 -9.50 3.88
CA VAL A 49 2.73 -8.38 2.94
C VAL A 49 1.32 -7.92 2.59
N VAL A 50 0.40 -8.83 2.26
CA VAL A 50 -1.00 -8.50 1.91
C VAL A 50 -1.73 -7.85 3.09
N VAL A 51 -1.61 -8.39 4.30
CA VAL A 51 -2.21 -7.81 5.51
C VAL A 51 -1.64 -6.42 5.79
N TRP A 52 -0.32 -6.25 5.70
CA TRP A 52 0.33 -4.96 5.88
C TRP A 52 -0.16 -3.93 4.86
N THR A 53 -0.24 -4.31 3.59
CA THR A 53 -0.69 -3.44 2.51
C THR A 53 -2.17 -3.08 2.71
N GLY A 54 -3.01 -4.08 3.02
CA GLY A 54 -4.44 -3.91 3.30
C GLY A 54 -4.72 -2.99 4.50
N ALA A 55 -4.01 -3.18 5.61
CA ALA A 55 -4.11 -2.32 6.78
C ALA A 55 -3.71 -0.87 6.46
N ALA A 56 -2.64 -0.69 5.67
CA ALA A 56 -2.19 0.63 5.23
C ALA A 56 -3.19 1.32 4.27
N PHE A 57 -3.91 0.57 3.43
CA PHE A 57 -5.00 1.09 2.59
C PHE A 57 -6.27 1.41 3.39
N SER A 58 -6.65 0.56 4.35
CA SER A 58 -7.81 0.78 5.23
C SER A 58 -7.69 2.09 6.01
N ALA A 59 -6.53 2.35 6.62
CA ALA A 59 -6.26 3.60 7.33
C ALA A 59 -6.42 4.85 6.45
N ARG A 60 -6.19 4.74 5.14
CA ARG A 60 -6.37 5.82 4.18
C ARG A 60 -7.84 6.02 3.80
N LEU A 61 -8.58 4.94 3.56
CA LEU A 61 -10.01 5.02 3.24
C LEU A 61 -10.77 5.72 4.37
N THR A 62 -10.46 5.40 5.64
CA THR A 62 -11.04 6.06 6.80
C THR A 62 -10.73 7.57 6.85
N LYS A 63 -9.50 7.98 6.48
CA LYS A 63 -9.14 9.41 6.39
C LYS A 63 -9.88 10.13 5.26
N LEU A 64 -9.99 9.50 4.08
CA LEU A 64 -10.72 10.05 2.94
C LEU A 64 -12.21 10.18 3.24
N GLN A 65 -12.81 9.17 3.86
CA GLN A 65 -14.22 9.20 4.27
C GLN A 65 -14.50 10.37 5.23
N LYS A 66 -13.65 10.60 6.23
CA LYS A 66 -13.77 11.75 7.15
C LYS A 66 -13.63 13.09 6.42
N ALA A 67 -12.73 13.18 5.44
CA ALA A 67 -12.54 14.40 4.65
C ALA A 67 -13.76 14.70 3.76
N VAL A 68 -14.33 13.68 3.11
CA VAL A 68 -15.55 13.81 2.29
C VAL A 68 -16.76 14.22 3.14
N VAL A 69 -16.95 13.60 4.31
CA VAL A 69 -18.02 13.99 5.24
C VAL A 69 -17.87 15.44 5.70
N LYS A 70 -16.64 15.92 5.91
CA LYS A 70 -16.38 17.31 6.28
C LYS A 70 -16.62 18.30 5.15
N ALA A 71 -16.30 17.93 3.90
CA ALA A 71 -16.53 18.78 2.73
C ALA A 71 -18.01 18.86 2.30
N LYS A 72 -18.85 17.94 2.79
CA LYS A 72 -20.30 17.93 2.53
C LYS A 72 -21.10 18.77 3.53
N LYS A 73 -20.47 19.24 4.61
CA LYS A 73 -21.02 20.22 5.57
C LYS A 73 -20.51 21.61 5.22
#